data_AF-A0A2V7F7L4-F1
#
_entry.id   AF-A0A2V7F7L4-F1
#
_cell.length_a   1.000
_cell.length_b   1.000
_cell.length_c   1.000
_cell.angle_alpha   90.00
_cell.angle_beta   90.00
_cell.angle_gamma   90.00
#
_symmetry.space_group_name_H-M   'P 1'
#
loop_
_entity.id
_entity.type
_entity.pdbx_description
1 polymer ?
#
loop_
_entity_poly.entity_id
_entity_poly.type
_entity_poly.pdbx_seq_one_letter_code
_entity_poly.pdbx_strand_id
1 'polypeptide(L)'
;MVALVTLLVIGIVPRLREQSERVAAATAPDAGVISVSVVAPRHPEGPSDLLLPSNIQAIEETAMYARTSGYVRERFVDIGDRVTAGKVLAQIDTPELDQELSQARAALAQTRAGLAQAQANFTQAQANLQQARASLEQSKA
;
A
#
# COMPACT_ATOMS: atom_id res chain seq x y z
N MET A 1 -87.95 -5.33 77.65
CA MET A 1 -86.56 -5.81 77.50
C MET A 1 -86.36 -6.63 76.22
N VAL A 2 -87.09 -7.74 76.01
CA VAL A 2 -86.87 -8.64 74.85
C VAL A 2 -87.04 -7.95 73.48
N ALA A 3 -88.07 -7.11 73.30
CA ALA A 3 -88.33 -6.43 72.02
C ALA A 3 -87.25 -5.41 71.60
N LEU A 4 -86.53 -4.83 72.57
CA LEU A 4 -85.49 -3.83 72.30
C LEU A 4 -84.19 -4.49 71.85
N VAL A 5 -83.90 -5.69 72.38
CA VAL A 5 -82.75 -6.51 72.00
C VAL A 5 -82.90 -7.06 70.58
N THR A 6 -84.10 -7.51 70.20
CA THR A 6 -84.36 -8.02 68.84
C THR A 6 -84.15 -6.96 67.77
N LEU A 7 -84.55 -5.72 68.04
CA LEU A 7 -84.41 -4.61 67.08
C LEU A 7 -82.94 -4.16 66.92
N LEU A 8 -82.17 -4.22 68.01
CA LEU A 8 -80.73 -3.97 68.00
C LEU A 8 -79.97 -5.03 67.17
N VAL A 9 -80.31 -6.31 67.35
CA VAL A 9 -79.68 -7.42 66.60
C VAL A 9 -79.98 -7.33 65.11
N ILE A 10 -81.23 -7.01 64.73
CA ILE A 10 -81.62 -6.83 63.32
C ILE A 10 -80.90 -5.65 62.66
N GLY A 11 -80.55 -4.60 63.41
CA GLY A 11 -79.81 -3.45 62.86
C GLY A 11 -78.30 -3.65 62.76
N ILE A 12 -77.70 -4.34 63.74
CA ILE A 12 -76.22 -4.47 63.84
C ILE A 12 -75.70 -5.64 63.00
N VAL A 13 -76.43 -6.77 62.94
CA VAL A 13 -76.00 -7.96 62.19
C VAL A 13 -75.82 -7.72 60.69
N PRO A 14 -76.75 -7.07 59.95
CA PRO A 14 -76.54 -6.80 58.52
C PRO A 14 -75.39 -5.80 58.29
N ARG A 15 -75.20 -4.82 59.19
CA ARG A 15 -74.10 -3.85 59.10
C ARG A 15 -72.72 -4.48 59.23
N LEU A 16 -72.56 -5.46 60.12
CA LEU A 16 -71.30 -6.18 60.28
C LEU A 16 -71.03 -7.12 59.09
N ARG A 17 -72.08 -7.74 58.54
CA ARG A 17 -71.96 -8.58 57.32
C ARG A 17 -71.51 -7.77 56.10
N GLU A 18 -72.13 -6.63 55.83
CA GLU A 18 -71.72 -5.74 54.73
C GLU A 18 -70.28 -5.24 54.85
N GLN A 19 -69.80 -4.99 56.08
CA GLN A 19 -68.41 -4.58 56.31
C GLN A 19 -67.43 -5.71 55.99
N SER A 20 -67.73 -6.95 56.38
CA SER A 20 -66.87 -8.11 56.09
C SER A 20 -66.81 -8.45 54.59
N GLU A 21 -67.92 -8.32 53.87
CA GLU A 21 -67.97 -8.55 52.43
C GLU A 21 -67.16 -7.52 51.64
N ARG A 22 -67.16 -6.25 52.07
CA ARG A 22 -66.35 -5.19 51.43
C ARG A 22 -64.84 -5.34 51.66
N VAL A 23 -64.44 -5.82 52.84
CA VAL A 23 -63.02 -6.10 53.13
C VAL A 23 -62.54 -7.32 52.35
N ALA A 24 -63.39 -8.34 52.18
CA ALA A 24 -63.10 -9.49 51.32
C ALA A 24 -63.01 -9.08 49.83
N ALA A 25 -63.89 -8.19 49.36
CA ALA A 25 -63.83 -7.65 48.00
C ALA A 25 -62.60 -6.75 47.74
N ALA A 26 -62.11 -6.05 48.77
CA ALA A 26 -60.90 -5.22 48.68
C ALA A 26 -59.59 -6.04 48.74
N THR A 27 -59.63 -7.29 49.20
CA THR A 27 -58.46 -8.17 49.33
C THR A 27 -58.38 -9.22 48.21
N ALA A 28 -59.35 -9.26 47.30
CA ALA A 28 -59.31 -10.12 46.13
C ALA A 28 -58.27 -9.61 45.12
N PRO A 29 -57.25 -10.42 44.76
CA PRO A 29 -56.28 -10.02 43.75
C PRO A 29 -56.91 -10.07 42.35
N ASP A 30 -57.11 -8.88 41.77
CA ASP A 30 -56.79 -8.48 40.40
C ASP A 30 -57.45 -9.22 39.21
N ALA A 31 -58.41 -8.53 38.56
CA ALA A 31 -58.98 -8.88 37.26
C ALA A 31 -58.78 -7.76 36.23
N GLY A 32 -57.57 -7.17 36.18
CA GLY A 32 -57.27 -6.09 35.25
C GLY A 32 -55.82 -5.97 34.79
N VAL A 33 -54.95 -6.93 35.07
CA VAL A 33 -53.54 -6.87 34.61
C VAL A 33 -53.36 -7.47 33.23
N ILE A 34 -53.10 -6.59 32.27
CA ILE A 34 -52.66 -6.93 30.91
C ILE A 34 -51.24 -7.52 31.02
N SER A 35 -51.12 -8.83 30.83
CA SER A 35 -49.82 -9.51 30.81
C SER A 35 -49.06 -9.15 29.53
N VAL A 36 -47.87 -8.56 29.68
CA VAL A 36 -46.97 -8.27 28.56
C VAL A 36 -45.73 -9.15 28.64
N SER A 37 -45.34 -9.74 27.51
CA SER A 37 -44.12 -10.53 27.41
C SER A 37 -42.93 -9.58 27.28
N VAL A 38 -42.06 -9.58 28.28
CA VAL A 38 -40.80 -8.82 28.26
C VAL A 38 -39.62 -9.72 27.95
N VAL A 39 -38.61 -9.18 27.27
CA VAL A 39 -37.29 -9.80 27.09
C VAL A 39 -36.23 -8.84 27.60
N ALA A 40 -35.30 -9.35 28.42
CA ALA A 40 -34.17 -8.56 28.89
C ALA A 40 -33.14 -8.40 27.76
N PRO A 41 -32.64 -7.18 27.50
CA PRO A 41 -31.60 -6.97 26.50
C PRO A 41 -30.32 -7.70 26.92
N ARG A 42 -29.72 -8.42 25.97
CA ARG A 42 -28.41 -9.05 26.14
C ARG A 42 -27.37 -8.23 25.39
N HIS A 43 -26.24 -7.96 26.04
CA HIS A 43 -25.09 -7.41 25.33
C HIS A 43 -24.58 -8.47 24.33
N PRO A 44 -24.33 -8.11 23.07
CA PRO A 44 -23.65 -9.01 22.14
C PRO A 44 -22.28 -9.35 22.72
N GLU A 45 -22.00 -10.64 22.90
CA GLU A 45 -20.67 -11.10 23.30
C GLU A 45 -19.80 -11.18 22.06
N GLY A 46 -18.85 -10.24 21.96
CA GLY A 46 -17.83 -10.22 20.93
C GLY A 46 -17.67 -8.86 20.26
N PRO A 47 -16.53 -8.63 19.60
CA PRO A 47 -16.36 -7.48 18.73
C PRO A 47 -17.40 -7.54 17.61
N SER A 48 -18.00 -6.40 17.28
CA SER A 48 -18.78 -6.26 16.05
C SER A 48 -17.85 -6.31 14.84
N ASP A 49 -17.98 -7.35 14.02
CA ASP A 49 -17.26 -7.44 12.75
C ASP A 49 -17.68 -6.29 11.83
N LEU A 50 -16.69 -5.51 11.40
CA LEU A 50 -16.88 -4.34 10.56
C LEU A 50 -16.21 -4.60 9.20
N LEU A 51 -17.03 -4.93 8.20
CA LEU A 51 -16.59 -5.18 6.84
C LEU A 51 -16.47 -3.87 6.07
N LEU A 52 -15.23 -3.41 5.85
CA LEU A 52 -14.96 -2.27 4.97
C LEU A 52 -14.44 -2.75 3.62
N PRO A 53 -14.89 -2.14 2.51
CA PRO A 53 -14.22 -2.34 1.23
C PRO A 53 -12.78 -1.84 1.34
N SER A 54 -11.85 -2.64 0.82
CA SER A 54 -10.45 -2.30 0.75
C SER A 54 -9.91 -2.69 -0.63
N ASN A 55 -8.84 -2.04 -1.05
CA ASN A 55 -8.12 -2.37 -2.26
C ASN A 55 -6.69 -2.81 -1.94
N ILE A 56 -6.14 -3.66 -2.79
CA ILE A 56 -4.73 -4.03 -2.76
C ILE A 56 -4.04 -3.38 -3.96
N GLN A 57 -2.80 -2.96 -3.77
CA GLN A 57 -1.96 -2.35 -4.79
C GLN A 57 -0.57 -2.97 -4.76
N ALA A 58 0.17 -2.85 -5.86
CA ALA A 58 1.55 -3.28 -5.91
C ALA A 58 2.40 -2.43 -4.94
N ILE A 59 3.39 -3.05 -4.28
CA ILE A 59 4.34 -2.32 -3.42
C ILE A 59 5.18 -1.37 -4.28
N GLU A 60 5.58 -1.84 -5.46
CA GLU A 60 6.29 -1.07 -6.47
C GLU A 60 5.68 -1.32 -7.84
N GLU A 61 5.47 -0.25 -8.60
CA GLU A 61 5.03 -0.29 -9.98
C GLU A 61 6.02 0.52 -10.81
N THR A 62 6.50 -0.05 -11.92
CA THR A 62 7.47 0.61 -12.80
C THR A 62 7.08 0.40 -14.24
N ALA A 63 6.72 1.48 -14.91
CA ALA A 63 6.52 1.47 -16.36
C ALA A 63 7.89 1.44 -17.07
N MET A 64 8.10 0.42 -17.90
CA MET A 64 9.34 0.22 -18.64
C MET A 64 9.23 0.84 -20.03
N TYR A 65 10.22 1.65 -20.39
CA TYR A 65 10.32 2.28 -21.71
C TYR A 65 11.69 2.03 -22.32
N ALA A 66 11.74 1.97 -23.66
CA ALA A 66 12.99 1.96 -24.38
C ALA A 66 13.73 3.29 -24.19
N ARG A 67 15.05 3.24 -23.98
CA ARG A 67 15.89 4.45 -23.88
C ARG A 67 16.19 5.10 -25.23
N THR A 68 15.97 4.37 -26.32
CA THR A 68 16.27 4.80 -27.68
C THR A 68 15.16 4.36 -28.62
N SER A 69 14.99 5.10 -29.70
CA SER A 69 14.06 4.77 -30.78
C SER A 69 14.67 3.69 -31.66
N GLY A 70 13.87 2.69 -32.03
CA GLY A 70 14.30 1.59 -32.86
C GLY A 70 13.22 0.54 -33.03
N TYR A 71 13.54 -0.52 -33.76
CA TYR A 71 12.64 -1.65 -33.97
C TYR A 71 12.95 -2.78 -32.99
N VAL A 72 11.92 -3.43 -32.43
CA VAL A 72 12.14 -4.63 -31.61
C VAL A 72 12.59 -5.76 -32.53
N ARG A 73 13.86 -6.18 -32.40
CA ARG A 73 14.43 -7.27 -33.17
C ARG A 73 13.99 -8.63 -32.63
N GLU A 74 14.07 -8.78 -31.31
CA GLU A 74 13.75 -10.03 -30.62
C GLU A 74 13.19 -9.75 -29.23
N ARG A 75 12.30 -10.62 -28.76
CA ARG A 75 11.70 -10.58 -27.42
C ARG A 75 12.04 -11.87 -26.68
N PHE A 76 12.60 -11.75 -25.49
CA PHE A 76 13.12 -12.88 -24.70
C PHE A 76 12.23 -13.30 -23.53
N VAL A 77 11.17 -12.55 -23.25
CA VAL A 77 10.23 -12.81 -22.15
C VAL A 77 8.79 -12.67 -22.60
N ASP A 78 7.89 -13.44 -21.97
CA ASP A 78 6.46 -13.35 -22.23
C ASP A 78 5.69 -12.55 -21.18
N ILE A 79 4.45 -12.20 -21.51
CA ILE A 79 3.55 -11.46 -20.62
C ILE A 79 3.20 -12.37 -19.43
N GLY A 80 3.48 -11.90 -18.21
CA GLY A 80 3.27 -12.65 -16.97
C GLY A 80 4.52 -13.36 -16.44
N ASP A 81 5.62 -13.37 -17.19
CA ASP A 81 6.87 -13.95 -16.72
C ASP A 81 7.47 -13.15 -15.55
N ARG A 82 8.04 -13.88 -14.58
CA ARG A 82 8.86 -13.27 -13.54
C ARG A 82 10.25 -12.95 -14.08
N VAL A 83 10.72 -11.75 -13.79
CA VAL A 83 12.02 -11.25 -14.24
C VAL A 83 12.80 -10.69 -13.06
N THR A 84 14.13 -10.67 -13.18
CA THR A 84 15.05 -10.12 -12.19
C THR A 84 15.78 -8.92 -12.78
N ALA A 85 16.34 -8.07 -11.92
CA ALA A 85 17.16 -6.95 -12.35
C ALA A 85 18.30 -7.42 -13.28
N GLY A 86 18.51 -6.68 -14.37
CA GLY A 86 19.54 -6.99 -15.37
C GLY A 86 19.15 -8.06 -16.40
N LYS A 87 18.00 -8.74 -16.27
CA LYS A 87 17.53 -9.68 -17.29
C LYS A 87 17.15 -8.92 -18.56
N VAL A 88 17.70 -9.35 -19.71
CA VAL A 88 17.35 -8.79 -21.02
C VAL A 88 15.93 -9.22 -21.37
N LEU A 89 15.07 -8.24 -21.64
CA LEU A 89 13.65 -8.48 -21.97
C LEU A 89 13.42 -8.51 -23.48
N ALA A 90 14.08 -7.62 -24.21
CA ALA A 90 14.01 -7.51 -25.66
C ALA A 90 15.30 -6.89 -26.20
N GLN A 91 15.61 -7.18 -27.46
CA GLN A 91 16.66 -6.50 -28.21
C GLN A 91 16.04 -5.49 -29.16
N ILE A 92 16.56 -4.26 -29.13
CA ILE A 92 16.14 -3.17 -30.02
C ILE A 92 17.24 -2.96 -31.06
N ASP A 93 16.83 -2.92 -32.32
CA ASP A 93 17.67 -2.58 -33.47
C ASP A 93 17.68 -1.06 -33.69
N THR A 94 18.87 -0.46 -33.70
CA THR A 94 19.08 0.99 -33.80
C THR A 94 20.24 1.32 -34.74
N PRO A 95 20.02 1.30 -36.06
CA PRO A 95 21.09 1.50 -37.04
C PRO A 95 21.74 2.89 -36.94
N GLU A 96 20.98 3.92 -36.55
CA GLU A 96 21.50 5.28 -36.39
C GLU A 96 22.50 5.37 -35.24
N LEU A 97 22.18 4.74 -34.10
CA LEU A 97 23.05 4.72 -32.92
C LEU A 97 24.31 3.88 -33.17
N ASP A 98 24.17 2.77 -33.91
CA ASP A 98 25.32 1.95 -34.32
C ASP A 98 26.26 2.72 -35.24
N GLN A 99 25.71 3.53 -36.14
CA GLN A 99 26.48 4.39 -37.02
C GLN A 99 27.18 5.52 -36.27
N GLU A 100 26.51 6.15 -35.30
CA GLU A 100 27.11 7.16 -34.42
C GLU A 100 28.27 6.56 -33.59
N LEU A 101 28.07 5.35 -33.05
CA LEU A 101 29.12 4.63 -32.32
C LEU A 101 30.32 4.30 -33.22
N SER A 102 30.07 3.89 -34.47
CA SER A 102 31.11 3.62 -35.46
C SER A 102 31.94 4.88 -35.75
N GLN A 103 31.27 6.02 -35.98
CA GLN A 103 31.91 7.31 -36.19
C GLN A 103 32.75 7.74 -34.99
N ALA A 104 32.20 7.62 -33.77
CA ALA A 104 32.92 7.96 -32.54
C ALA A 104 34.18 7.10 -32.34
N ARG A 105 34.10 5.80 -32.67
CA ARG A 105 35.26 4.89 -32.64
C ARG A 105 36.32 5.26 -33.67
N ALA A 106 35.91 5.64 -34.88
CA ALA A 106 36.83 6.11 -35.92
C ALA A 106 37.55 7.40 -35.50
N ALA A 107 36.82 8.36 -34.94
CA ALA A 107 37.39 9.59 -34.38
C ALA A 107 38.40 9.29 -33.26
N LEU A 108 38.06 8.39 -32.34
CA LEU A 108 38.96 7.95 -31.27
C LEU A 108 40.24 7.33 -31.83
N ALA A 109 40.16 6.50 -32.87
CA ALA A 109 41.32 5.89 -33.52
C ALA A 109 42.21 6.95 -34.18
N GLN A 110 41.63 7.93 -34.86
CA GLN A 110 42.37 9.04 -35.47
C GLN A 110 43.08 9.88 -34.42
N THR A 111 42.44 10.21 -33.30
CA THR A 111 43.08 10.95 -32.20
C THR A 111 44.22 10.16 -31.57
N ARG A 112 44.06 8.84 -31.39
CA ARG A 112 45.14 7.97 -30.88
C ARG A 112 46.34 7.92 -31.82
N ALA A 113 46.10 7.84 -33.13
CA ALA A 113 47.17 7.90 -34.12
C ALA A 113 47.88 9.27 -34.09
N GLY A 114 47.12 10.37 -33.98
CA GLY A 114 47.68 11.71 -33.81
C GLY A 114 48.52 11.86 -32.55
N LEU A 115 48.08 11.28 -31.43
CA LEU A 115 48.85 11.24 -30.19
C LEU A 115 50.16 10.46 -30.35
N ALA A 116 50.12 9.28 -30.97
CA ALA A 116 51.32 8.49 -31.23
C ALA A 116 52.31 9.25 -32.13
N GLN A 117 51.82 9.93 -33.17
CA GLN A 117 52.66 10.77 -34.03
C GLN A 117 53.28 11.94 -33.25
N ALA A 118 52.50 12.62 -32.41
CA ALA A 118 53.00 13.72 -31.58
C ALA A 118 54.07 13.26 -30.59
N GLN A 119 53.90 12.07 -29.99
CA GLN A 119 54.90 11.46 -29.11
C GLN A 119 56.20 11.12 -29.88
N ALA A 120 56.09 10.51 -31.06
CA ALA A 120 57.25 10.21 -31.90
C ALA A 120 58.00 11.49 -32.30
N ASN A 121 57.26 12.53 -32.72
CA ASN A 121 57.84 13.83 -33.05
C ASN A 121 58.54 14.48 -31.84
N PHE A 122 57.97 14.35 -30.64
CA PHE A 122 58.57 14.84 -29.41
C PHE A 122 59.89 14.11 -29.08
N THR A 123 59.90 12.78 -29.16
CA THR A 123 61.13 11.98 -28.97
C THR A 123 62.20 12.35 -29.99
N GLN A 124 61.83 12.50 -31.26
CA GLN A 124 62.76 12.93 -32.31
C GLN A 124 63.31 14.33 -32.04
N ALA A 125 62.46 15.28 -31.64
CA ALA A 125 62.88 16.64 -31.29
C ALA A 125 63.86 16.66 -30.12
N GLN A 126 63.65 15.82 -29.09
CA GLN A 126 64.59 15.67 -27.99
C GLN A 126 65.94 15.11 -28.45
N ALA A 127 65.95 14.07 -29.28
CA ALA A 127 67.18 13.48 -29.81
C ALA A 127 67.98 14.50 -30.63
N ASN A 128 67.31 15.27 -31.49
CA ASN A 128 67.93 16.33 -32.28
C ASN A 128 68.54 17.42 -31.39
N LEU A 129 67.86 17.80 -30.29
CA LEU A 129 68.35 18.80 -29.34
C LEU A 129 69.61 18.29 -28.61
N GLN A 130 69.67 17.01 -28.24
CA GLN A 130 70.86 16.40 -27.65
C GLN A 130 72.04 16.39 -28.62
N GLN A 131 71.81 16.02 -29.88
CA GLN A 131 72.84 16.06 -30.92
C GLN A 131 73.37 17.47 -31.17
N ALA A 132 72.48 18.46 -31.27
CA ALA A 132 72.86 19.87 -31.46
C ALA A 132 73.68 20.42 -30.28
N ARG A 133 73.39 19.98 -29.05
CA ARG A 133 74.21 20.33 -27.88
C ARG A 133 75.59 19.69 -27.95
N ALA A 134 75.68 18.41 -28.30
CA ALA A 134 76.95 17.69 -28.41
C ALA A 134 77.86 18.28 -29.50
N SER A 135 77.30 18.68 -30.65
CA SER A 135 78.06 19.32 -31.72
C SER A 135 78.53 20.73 -31.35
N LEU A 136 77.75 21.49 -30.58
CA LEU A 136 78.18 22.78 -30.04
C LEU A 136 79.37 22.65 -29.08
N GLU A 137 79.38 21.63 -28.22
CA GLU A 137 80.53 21.35 -27.34
C GLU A 137 81.77 20.98 -28.16
N GLN A 138 81.64 20.16 -29.21
CA GLN A 138 82.75 19.83 -30.11
C GLN A 138 83.32 21.04 -30.85
N SER A 139 82.48 22.03 -31.19
CA SER A 139 82.92 23.24 -31.90
C SER A 139 83.67 24.25 -31.03
N LYS A 140 83.62 24.09 -29.69
CA LYS A 140 84.25 25.00 -28.72
C LYS A 140 85.62 24.52 -28.21
N ALA A 141 86.01 23.28 -28.51
CA ALA A 141 87.30 22.70 -28.17
C ALA A 141 88.31 22.90 -29.31
#